data_AF-A0A0F9M8T9-F1
#
_entry.id   AF-A0A0F9M8T9-F1
#
_cell.length_a   1.000
_cell.length_b   1.000
_cell.length_c   1.000
_cell.angle_alpha   90.00
_cell.angle_beta   90.00
_cell.angle_gamma   90.00
#
_symmetry.space_group_name_H-M   'P 1'
#
loop_
_entity.id
_entity.type
_entity.pdbx_description
1 polymer ?
#
loop_
_entity_poly.entity_id
_entity_poly.type
_entity_poly.pdbx_seq_one_letter_code
_entity_poly.pdbx_strand_id
1 'polypeptide(L)'
;MYQIHTTDTQHLIISRDGQPNHALTLTDVSDLLLLRQRINAYIDDLTPDGTIDADHPLAALNRISTVQARAIAADKGLHLPATTLNSALHYGHITGAIKRGNRWFMDRHQFKNWLDTWHEHAS
;
A
#
# COMPACT_ATOMS: atom_id res chain seq x y z
N MET A 1 1.75 17.05 -3.49
CA MET A 1 2.72 16.74 -2.40
C MET A 1 2.04 17.24 -1.14
N TYR A 2 1.82 16.41 -0.11
CA TYR A 2 1.06 16.86 1.05
C TYR A 2 1.84 17.92 1.81
N GLN A 3 1.18 19.04 2.08
CA GLN A 3 1.75 20.10 2.90
C GLN A 3 0.98 20.16 4.22
N ILE A 4 1.73 20.20 5.31
CA ILE A 4 1.22 20.32 6.66
C ILE A 4 1.56 21.73 7.12
N HIS A 5 0.54 22.54 7.39
CA HIS A 5 0.72 23.90 7.88
C HIS A 5 -0.09 24.10 9.16
N THR A 6 0.50 24.80 10.12
CA THR A 6 -0.16 25.22 11.35
C THR A 6 -0.73 26.62 11.16
N THR A 7 -2.00 26.84 11.51
CA THR A 7 -2.57 28.19 11.58
C THR A 7 -2.28 28.84 12.92
N ASP A 8 -2.46 30.17 13.00
CA ASP A 8 -2.31 30.98 14.23
C ASP A 8 -3.21 30.53 15.40
N THR A 9 -4.17 29.63 15.15
CA THR A 9 -5.14 29.10 16.12
C THR A 9 -4.88 27.65 16.54
N GLN A 10 -3.65 27.13 16.39
CA GLN A 10 -3.26 25.75 16.72
C GLN A 10 -3.92 24.65 15.87
N HIS A 11 -4.55 24.99 14.74
CA HIS A 11 -5.10 23.97 13.86
C HIS A 11 -4.05 23.45 12.89
N LEU A 12 -4.00 22.13 12.73
CA LEU A 12 -3.17 21.46 11.73
C LEU A 12 -4.00 21.29 10.46
N ILE A 13 -3.53 21.87 9.35
CA ILE A 13 -4.17 21.72 8.03
C ILE A 13 -3.32 20.81 7.17
N ILE A 14 -3.89 19.68 6.75
CA ILE A 14 -3.27 18.76 5.80
C ILE A 14 -3.93 18.99 4.44
N SER A 15 -3.20 19.52 3.46
CA SER A 15 -3.72 19.73 2.10
C SER A 15 -2.87 19.03 1.05
N ARG A 16 -3.51 18.50 -0.01
CA ARG A 16 -2.79 17.79 -1.07
C ARG A 16 -2.09 18.71 -2.07
N ASP A 17 -2.63 19.92 -2.29
CA ASP A 17 -2.18 20.88 -3.32
C ASP A 17 -2.54 22.35 -3.00
N GLY A 18 -2.66 22.72 -1.71
CA GLY A 18 -3.08 24.09 -1.31
C GLY A 18 -4.55 24.43 -1.59
N GLN A 19 -5.32 23.48 -2.13
CA GLN A 19 -6.76 23.57 -2.36
C GLN A 19 -7.52 23.37 -1.03
N PRO A 20 -8.32 24.35 -0.57
CA PRO A 20 -9.04 24.27 0.71
C PRO A 20 -10.08 23.15 0.73
N ASN A 21 -10.61 22.76 -0.43
CA ASN A 21 -11.59 21.67 -0.54
C ASN A 21 -10.96 20.28 -0.35
N HIS A 22 -9.63 20.19 -0.40
CA HIS A 22 -8.86 18.96 -0.14
C HIS A 22 -8.04 19.09 1.15
N ALA A 23 -8.49 19.94 2.08
CA ALA A 23 -7.85 20.22 3.33
C ALA A 23 -8.60 19.57 4.49
N LEU A 24 -7.88 18.87 5.36
CA LEU A 24 -8.39 18.39 6.64
C LEU A 24 -7.92 19.34 7.73
N THR A 25 -8.88 19.94 8.44
CA THR A 25 -8.61 20.79 9.60
C THR A 25 -8.68 19.94 10.86
N LEU A 26 -7.58 19.94 11.62
CA LEU A 26 -7.47 19.24 12.90
C LEU A 26 -7.42 20.29 14.00
N THR A 27 -8.42 20.28 14.88
CA THR A 27 -8.66 21.33 15.86
C THR A 27 -7.96 21.04 17.19
N ASP A 28 -7.83 19.76 17.55
CA ASP A 28 -7.10 19.30 18.73
C ASP A 28 -6.48 17.90 18.55
N VAL A 29 -5.79 17.39 19.59
CA VAL A 29 -5.17 16.04 19.59
C VAL A 29 -6.22 14.93 19.48
N SER A 30 -7.45 15.16 19.92
CA SER A 30 -8.56 14.22 19.82
C SER A 30 -8.94 13.99 18.36
N ASP A 31 -8.91 15.03 17.52
CA ASP A 31 -9.14 14.92 16.08
C ASP A 31 -8.07 14.09 15.38
N LEU A 32 -6.81 14.18 15.83
CA LEU A 32 -5.72 13.32 15.32
C LEU A 32 -5.93 11.86 15.71
N LEU A 33 -6.37 11.60 16.94
CA LEU A 33 -6.69 10.26 17.41
C LEU A 33 -7.91 9.69 16.67
N LEU A 34 -8.93 10.50 16.41
CA LEU A 34 -10.12 10.13 15.64
C LEU A 34 -9.78 9.90 14.17
N LEU A 35 -8.92 10.73 13.56
CA LEU A 35 -8.44 10.53 12.19
C LEU A 35 -7.62 9.24 12.09
N ARG A 36 -6.72 8.99 13.04
CA ARG A 36 -5.96 7.74 13.11
C ARG A 36 -6.90 6.54 13.27
N GLN A 37 -7.89 6.63 14.15
CA GLN A 37 -8.88 5.57 14.34
C GLN A 37 -9.68 5.33 13.07
N ARG A 38 -10.10 6.38 12.35
CA ARG A 38 -10.84 6.26 11.08
C ARG A 38 -9.97 5.74 9.94
N ILE A 39 -8.71 6.13 9.86
CA ILE A 39 -7.76 5.59 8.88
C ILE A 39 -7.51 4.11 9.17
N ASN A 40 -7.33 3.73 10.44
CA ASN A 40 -7.14 2.34 10.82
C ASN A 40 -8.41 1.52 10.59
N ALA A 41 -9.59 1.99 11.01
CA ALA A 41 -10.86 1.34 10.73
C ALA A 41 -11.11 1.24 9.22
N TYR A 42 -10.78 2.28 8.45
CA TYR A 42 -10.82 2.23 7.00
C TYR A 42 -9.84 1.18 6.45
N ILE A 43 -8.61 1.09 6.94
CA ILE A 43 -7.63 0.07 6.54
C ILE A 43 -8.08 -1.35 6.94
N ASP A 44 -8.70 -1.49 8.11
CA ASP A 44 -9.17 -2.76 8.67
C ASP A 44 -10.43 -3.24 7.91
N ASP A 45 -11.40 -2.36 7.68
CA ASP A 45 -12.59 -2.59 6.83
C ASP A 45 -12.22 -2.78 5.34
N LEU A 46 -11.04 -2.28 4.92
CA LEU A 46 -10.44 -2.53 3.61
C LEU A 46 -9.74 -3.88 3.50
N THR A 47 -9.71 -4.69 4.56
CA THR A 47 -9.38 -6.12 4.50
C THR A 47 -10.65 -6.84 4.10
N PRO A 48 -10.92 -7.06 2.80
CA PRO A 48 -12.20 -7.59 2.41
C PRO A 48 -12.15 -9.11 2.62
N ASP A 49 -13.21 -9.69 3.17
CA ASP A 49 -13.43 -11.13 3.17
C ASP A 49 -13.57 -11.72 1.73
N GLY A 50 -13.37 -10.91 0.67
CA GLY A 50 -13.53 -11.29 -0.73
C GLY A 50 -12.69 -10.47 -1.73
N THR A 51 -12.72 -10.87 -3.01
CA THR A 51 -11.93 -10.27 -4.09
C THR A 51 -12.42 -8.87 -4.51
N ILE A 52 -11.55 -7.85 -4.40
CA ILE A 52 -11.78 -6.52 -4.98
C ILE A 52 -11.50 -6.56 -6.50
N ASP A 53 -12.38 -5.94 -7.28
CA ASP A 53 -12.24 -5.83 -8.73
C ASP A 53 -11.03 -4.97 -9.15
N ALA A 54 -10.34 -5.35 -10.23
CA ALA A 54 -9.03 -4.80 -10.58
C ALA A 54 -9.04 -3.31 -10.97
N ASP A 55 -10.19 -2.82 -11.44
CA ASP A 55 -10.42 -1.44 -11.85
C ASP A 55 -10.96 -0.55 -10.72
N HIS A 56 -11.20 -1.14 -9.54
CA HIS A 56 -11.66 -0.37 -8.39
C HIS A 56 -10.53 0.55 -7.89
N PRO A 57 -10.81 1.83 -7.54
CA PRO A 57 -9.79 2.75 -7.01
C PRO A 57 -9.02 2.20 -5.79
N LEU A 58 -9.66 1.29 -5.05
CA LEU A 58 -9.09 0.60 -3.88
C LEU A 58 -8.08 -0.49 -4.24
N ALA A 59 -8.15 -1.07 -5.45
CA ALA A 59 -7.15 -2.04 -5.90
C ALA A 59 -5.75 -1.40 -5.93
N ALA A 60 -5.64 -0.09 -6.19
CA ALA A 60 -4.37 0.64 -6.19
C ALA A 60 -3.73 0.77 -4.80
N LEU A 61 -4.51 0.75 -3.71
CA LEU A 61 -4.00 0.86 -2.33
C LEU A 61 -3.36 -0.44 -1.83
N ASN A 62 -3.80 -1.59 -2.35
CA ASN A 62 -3.23 -2.90 -2.05
C ASN A 62 -2.06 -3.28 -2.97
N ARG A 63 -1.71 -2.42 -3.95
CA ARG A 63 -0.54 -2.67 -4.81
C ARG A 63 0.75 -2.30 -4.11
N ILE A 64 1.70 -3.22 -4.16
CA ILE A 64 3.09 -3.02 -3.71
C ILE A 64 4.04 -3.05 -4.90
N SER A 65 5.11 -2.28 -4.81
CA SER A 65 6.22 -2.33 -5.77
C SER A 65 7.14 -3.52 -5.50
N THR A 66 7.99 -3.88 -6.47
CA THR A 66 9.04 -4.91 -6.28
C THR A 66 10.00 -4.61 -5.12
N VAL A 67 10.24 -3.33 -4.82
CA VAL A 67 11.08 -2.93 -3.68
C VAL A 67 10.39 -3.27 -2.36
N GLN A 68 9.11 -2.92 -2.24
CA GLN A 68 8.31 -3.23 -1.05
C GLN A 68 8.09 -4.75 -0.88
N ALA A 69 7.86 -5.47 -1.98
CA ALA A 69 7.74 -6.92 -1.97
C ALA A 69 8.99 -7.61 -1.40
N ARG A 70 10.18 -7.16 -1.80
CA ARG A 70 11.45 -7.67 -1.26
C ARG A 70 11.66 -7.31 0.21
N ALA A 71 11.21 -6.13 0.65
CA ALA A 71 11.23 -5.78 2.08
C ALA A 71 10.32 -6.71 2.90
N ILE A 72 9.11 -7.00 2.41
CA ILE A 72 8.18 -7.96 3.06
C ILE A 72 8.80 -9.37 3.14
N ALA A 73 9.51 -9.81 2.10
CA ALA A 73 10.23 -11.08 2.14
C ALA A 73 11.37 -11.07 3.18
N ALA A 74 12.15 -9.98 3.22
CA ALA A 74 13.23 -9.82 4.19
C ALA A 74 12.72 -9.80 5.65
N ASP A 75 11.57 -9.17 5.92
CA ASP A 75 10.93 -9.17 7.23
C ASP A 75 10.49 -10.58 7.67
N LYS A 76 10.19 -11.46 6.71
CA LYS A 76 9.94 -12.91 6.95
C LYS A 76 11.24 -13.73 7.07
N GLY A 77 12.42 -13.10 7.03
CA GLY A 77 13.71 -13.79 7.02
C GLY A 77 14.08 -14.44 5.69
N LEU A 78 13.34 -14.14 4.61
CA LEU A 78 13.54 -14.74 3.29
C LEU A 78 14.39 -13.84 2.39
N HIS A 79 15.48 -14.39 1.86
CA HIS A 79 16.23 -13.72 0.82
C HIS A 79 15.58 -13.94 -0.55
N LEU A 80 14.79 -12.97 -1.01
CA LEU A 80 14.15 -13.00 -2.33
C LEU A 80 15.01 -12.27 -3.39
N PRO A 81 15.62 -13.00 -4.35
CA PRO A 81 16.39 -12.38 -5.42
C PRO A 81 15.49 -11.54 -6.34
N ALA A 82 16.02 -10.40 -6.80
CA ALA A 82 15.29 -9.52 -7.70
C ALA A 82 14.97 -10.18 -9.05
N THR A 83 15.85 -11.05 -9.54
CA THR A 83 15.66 -11.83 -10.77
C THR A 83 14.47 -12.78 -10.63
N THR A 84 14.40 -13.55 -9.54
CA THR A 84 13.29 -14.46 -9.25
C THR A 84 11.95 -13.75 -9.23
N LEU A 85 11.87 -12.63 -8.50
CA LEU A 85 10.64 -11.83 -8.43
C LEU A 85 10.27 -11.25 -9.81
N ASN A 86 11.23 -10.71 -10.55
CA ASN A 86 10.96 -10.15 -11.88
C ASN A 86 10.51 -11.22 -12.88
N SER A 87 11.10 -12.42 -12.83
CA SER A 87 10.67 -13.55 -13.64
C SER A 87 9.25 -13.97 -13.28
N ALA A 88 8.92 -14.06 -11.99
CA ALA A 88 7.57 -14.40 -11.54
C ALA A 88 6.51 -13.42 -12.03
N LEU A 89 6.84 -12.12 -12.02
CA LEU A 89 5.96 -11.07 -12.54
C LEU A 89 5.84 -11.14 -14.07
N HIS A 90 6.94 -11.42 -14.77
CA HIS A 90 6.96 -11.48 -16.24
C HIS A 90 6.19 -12.68 -16.78
N TYR A 91 6.29 -13.84 -16.12
CA TYR A 91 5.58 -15.06 -16.49
C TYR A 91 4.17 -15.16 -15.91
N GLY A 92 3.71 -14.13 -15.17
CA GLY A 92 2.34 -14.07 -14.65
C GLY A 92 2.06 -14.99 -13.46
N HIS A 93 3.09 -15.45 -12.74
CA HIS A 93 2.92 -16.27 -11.53
C HIS A 93 2.31 -15.47 -10.35
N ILE A 94 2.37 -14.13 -10.41
CA ILE A 94 1.67 -13.24 -9.49
C ILE A 94 0.56 -12.53 -10.28
N THR A 95 -0.68 -13.00 -10.11
CA THR A 95 -1.83 -12.53 -10.89
C THR A 95 -2.11 -11.04 -10.66
N GLY A 96 -2.51 -10.33 -11.72
CA GLY A 96 -2.86 -8.91 -11.65
C GLY A 96 -1.67 -7.96 -11.53
N ALA A 97 -0.43 -8.46 -11.67
CA ALA A 97 0.76 -7.62 -11.76
C ALA A 97 0.72 -6.73 -13.00
N ILE A 98 1.06 -5.46 -12.83
CA ILE A 98 1.12 -4.47 -13.91
C ILE A 98 2.49 -3.79 -13.94
N LYS A 99 2.95 -3.47 -15.14
CA LYS A 99 4.15 -2.68 -15.35
C LYS A 99 3.78 -1.24 -15.65
N ARG A 100 4.31 -0.27 -14.88
CA ARG A 100 4.18 1.17 -15.14
C ARG A 100 5.57 1.77 -15.30
N GLY A 101 5.92 2.14 -16.53
CA GLY A 101 7.29 2.52 -16.89
C GLY A 101 8.26 1.34 -16.66
N ASN A 102 9.32 1.57 -15.89
CA ASN A 102 10.30 0.54 -15.55
C ASN A 102 10.03 -0.17 -14.21
N ARG A 103 8.86 0.04 -13.60
CA ARG A 103 8.51 -0.53 -12.29
C ARG A 103 7.33 -1.48 -12.39
N TRP A 104 7.43 -2.60 -11.70
CA TRP A 104 6.33 -3.54 -11.51
C TRP A 104 5.57 -3.24 -10.23
N PHE A 105 4.26 -3.38 -10.32
CA PHE A 105 3.32 -3.27 -9.21
C PHE A 105 2.46 -4.52 -9.18
N MET A 106 2.26 -5.09 -8.00
CA MET A 106 1.50 -6.32 -7.81
C MET A 106 0.60 -6.19 -6.59
N ASP A 107 -0.47 -6.96 -6.55
CA ASP A 107 -1.29 -7.04 -5.36
C ASP A 107 -0.50 -7.68 -4.20
N ARG A 108 -0.62 -7.10 -2.99
CA ARG A 108 0.09 -7.55 -1.80
C ARG A 108 -0.30 -8.96 -1.38
N HIS A 109 -1.58 -9.31 -1.46
CA HIS A 109 -2.07 -10.63 -1.06
C HIS A 109 -1.61 -11.70 -2.04
N GLN A 110 -1.73 -11.43 -3.35
CA GLN A 110 -1.21 -12.32 -4.40
C GLN A 110 0.30 -12.54 -4.26
N PHE A 111 1.06 -11.50 -3.95
CA PHE A 111 2.50 -11.64 -3.68
C PHE A 111 2.77 -12.51 -2.45
N LYS A 112 2.04 -12.31 -1.34
CA LYS A 112 2.23 -13.12 -0.13
C LYS A 112 1.94 -14.60 -0.38
N ASN A 113 0.83 -14.91 -1.05
CA ASN A 113 0.47 -16.27 -1.43
C ASN A 113 1.55 -16.91 -2.29
N TRP A 114 2.00 -16.21 -3.33
CA TRP A 114 3.09 -16.68 -4.17
C TRP A 114 4.40 -16.88 -3.40
N LEU A 115 4.74 -15.96 -2.49
CA LEU A 115 5.96 -16.03 -1.68
C LEU A 115 5.95 -17.25 -0.75
N ASP A 116 4.80 -17.56 -0.14
CA ASP A 116 4.65 -18.72 0.73
C ASP A 116 4.80 -20.03 -0.07
N THR A 117 4.18 -20.14 -1.25
CA THR A 117 4.37 -21.29 -2.16
C THR A 117 5.81 -21.41 -2.67
N TRP A 118 6.44 -20.28 -3.03
CA TRP A 118 7.82 -20.28 -3.51
C TRP A 118 8.80 -20.72 -2.41
N HIS A 119 8.58 -20.28 -1.17
CA HIS A 119 9.44 -20.64 -0.04
C HIS A 119 9.38 -22.14 0.27
N GLU A 120 8.19 -22.75 0.20
CA GLU A 120 8.01 -24.20 0.36
C GLU A 120 8.81 -25.01 -0.67
N HIS A 121 9.04 -24.48 -1.88
CA HIS A 121 9.82 -25.14 -2.93
C HIS A 121 11.31 -24.78 -2.90
N ALA A 122 11.69 -23.71 -2.21
CA ALA A 122 13.08 -23.26 -2.08
C ALA A 122 13.80 -23.82 -0.84
N SER A 123 13.06 -24.48 0.06
CA SER A 123 13.55 -25.13 1.28
C SER A 123 13.78 -26.62 1.05
#